data_AF-A0A2G6NBU4-F1
#
_entry.id   AF-A0A2G6NBU4-F1
#
_cell.length_a   1.000
_cell.length_b   1.000
_cell.length_c   1.000
_cell.angle_alpha   90.00
_cell.angle_beta   90.00
_cell.angle_gamma   90.00
#
_symmetry.space_group_name_H-M   'P 1'
#
loop_
_entity.id
_entity.type
_entity.pdbx_description
1 polymer ?
#
loop_
_entity_poly.entity_id
_entity_poly.type
_entity_poly.pdbx_seq_one_letter_code
_entity_poly.pdbx_strand_id
1 'polypeptide(L)'
;MISMQRVAYEIKHVGLYDLILQDVQKVLKKTTPETDEILAVLDRHPEILRDYKQTNVEYNLSNIHLRDLDCAGLSDEDREKVVTINNNLATLRSLEKYTLDFEHSSTLVLIFSIEFLVLFSAQYFIILLNLKEWQWHIYGFFALSIVVAFFYAKKQQKLYADNADIFEKLYDKTKQLIDSLPVDKTEFFINECEEHI
;
A
#
# COMPACT_ATOMS: atom_id res chain seq x y z
N MET A 1 -1.55 -7.48 12.51
CA MET A 1 -3.00 -7.20 12.51
C MET A 1 -3.59 -7.61 11.17
N ILE A 2 -3.13 -8.74 10.60
CA ILE A 2 -3.58 -9.26 9.31
C ILE A 2 -4.08 -10.66 9.59
N SER A 3 -5.30 -10.95 9.15
CA SER A 3 -5.85 -12.31 9.22
C SER A 3 -5.41 -13.08 7.98
N MET A 4 -4.54 -14.08 8.16
CA MET A 4 -4.02 -14.89 7.05
C MET A 4 -5.14 -15.70 6.38
N GLN A 5 -6.12 -16.15 7.16
CA GLN A 5 -7.31 -16.83 6.65
C GLN A 5 -8.08 -15.93 5.68
N ARG A 6 -8.26 -14.65 6.05
CA ARG A 6 -8.90 -13.66 5.18
C ARG A 6 -8.07 -13.41 3.91
N VAL A 7 -6.76 -13.25 4.03
CA VAL A 7 -5.86 -13.09 2.86
C VAL A 7 -6.03 -14.26 1.89
N ALA A 8 -5.97 -15.49 2.38
CA ALA A 8 -6.12 -16.68 1.55
C ALA A 8 -7.52 -16.79 0.91
N TYR A 9 -8.57 -16.43 1.65
CA TYR A 9 -9.93 -16.37 1.13
C TYR A 9 -10.07 -15.34 0.01
N GLU A 10 -9.57 -14.12 0.24
CA GLU A 10 -9.61 -13.03 -0.74
C GLU A 10 -8.83 -13.39 -2.00
N ILE A 11 -7.61 -13.92 -1.88
CA ILE A 11 -6.83 -14.40 -3.03
C ILE A 11 -7.60 -15.45 -3.84
N LYS A 12 -8.35 -16.35 -3.18
CA LYS A 12 -9.10 -17.40 -3.85
C LYS A 12 -10.36 -16.90 -4.56
N HIS A 13 -11.03 -15.88 -4.01
CA HIS A 13 -12.41 -15.56 -4.36
C HIS A 13 -12.63 -14.16 -4.93
N VAL A 14 -11.75 -13.20 -4.68
CA VAL A 14 -11.91 -11.80 -5.10
C VAL A 14 -11.05 -11.54 -6.34
N GLY A 15 -11.69 -11.18 -7.45
CA GLY A 15 -11.03 -11.01 -8.76
C GLY A 15 -9.92 -9.95 -8.79
N LEU A 16 -9.91 -9.02 -7.83
CA LEU A 16 -8.81 -8.07 -7.63
C LEU A 16 -7.45 -8.78 -7.51
N TYR A 17 -7.43 -9.97 -6.91
CA TYR A 17 -6.20 -10.72 -6.63
C TYR A 17 -5.94 -11.86 -7.62
N ASP A 18 -6.60 -11.88 -8.78
CA ASP A 18 -6.47 -12.95 -9.78
C ASP A 18 -5.01 -13.17 -10.24
N LEU A 19 -4.22 -12.09 -10.36
CA LEU A 19 -2.78 -12.21 -10.71
C LEU A 19 -2.00 -12.94 -9.62
N ILE A 20 -2.29 -12.65 -8.35
CA ILE A 20 -1.67 -13.29 -7.20
C ILE A 20 -2.10 -14.76 -7.12
N LEU A 21 -3.38 -15.04 -7.36
CA LEU A 21 -3.90 -16.40 -7.43
C LEU A 21 -3.20 -17.21 -8.53
N GLN A 22 -2.95 -16.61 -9.70
CA GLN A 22 -2.20 -17.26 -10.77
C GLN A 22 -0.77 -17.63 -10.35
N ASP A 23 -0.11 -16.79 -9.56
CA ASP A 23 1.23 -17.10 -9.05
C ASP A 23 1.19 -18.24 -8.03
N VAL A 24 0.19 -18.27 -7.14
CA VAL A 24 -0.05 -19.41 -6.25
C VAL A 24 -0.32 -20.70 -7.04
N GLN A 25 -1.14 -20.63 -8.10
CA GLN A 25 -1.43 -21.76 -8.98
C GLN A 25 -0.17 -22.28 -9.70
N LYS A 26 0.74 -21.39 -10.12
CA LYS A 26 2.04 -21.77 -10.72
C LYS A 26 2.93 -22.48 -9.72
N VAL A 27 3.01 -21.99 -8.49
CA VAL A 27 3.80 -22.61 -7.40
C VAL A 27 3.28 -24.03 -7.11
N LEU A 28 1.96 -24.18 -7.00
CA LEU A 28 1.32 -25.47 -6.68
C LEU A 28 1.14 -26.39 -7.89
N LYS A 29 1.31 -25.87 -9.11
CA LYS A 29 0.98 -26.55 -10.38
C LYS A 29 -0.46 -27.08 -10.39
N LYS A 30 -1.39 -26.31 -9.84
CA LYS A 30 -2.80 -26.68 -9.65
C LYS A 30 -3.69 -25.51 -10.08
N THR A 31 -4.77 -25.78 -10.79
CA THR A 31 -5.69 -24.74 -11.30
C THR A 31 -6.63 -24.20 -10.22
N THR A 32 -7.00 -25.02 -9.24
CA THR A 32 -7.95 -24.65 -8.18
C THR A 32 -7.35 -25.01 -6.82
N PRO A 33 -6.48 -24.16 -6.26
CA PRO A 33 -5.91 -24.38 -4.93
C PRO A 33 -6.96 -24.19 -3.84
N GLU A 34 -6.87 -25.00 -2.78
CA GLU A 34 -7.68 -24.85 -1.58
C GLU A 34 -7.10 -23.77 -0.66
N THR A 35 -7.93 -23.19 0.21
CA THR A 35 -7.52 -22.09 1.10
C THR A 35 -6.32 -22.47 1.98
N ASP A 36 -6.29 -23.71 2.48
CA ASP A 36 -5.17 -24.22 3.28
C ASP A 36 -3.87 -24.37 2.45
N GLU A 37 -3.98 -24.68 1.16
CA GLU A 37 -2.83 -24.75 0.26
C GLU A 37 -2.30 -23.34 -0.03
N ILE A 38 -3.19 -22.36 -0.20
CA ILE A 38 -2.83 -20.94 -0.35
C ILE A 38 -2.12 -20.44 0.90
N LEU A 39 -2.62 -20.76 2.10
CA LEU A 39 -1.97 -20.43 3.37
C LEU A 39 -0.55 -21.01 3.45
N ALA A 40 -0.37 -22.27 3.05
CA ALA A 40 0.94 -22.91 3.04
C ALA A 40 1.90 -22.26 2.02
N VAL A 41 1.38 -21.75 0.91
CA VAL A 41 2.16 -21.01 -0.08
C VAL A 41 2.56 -19.64 0.47
N LEU A 42 1.64 -18.89 1.09
CA LEU A 42 1.94 -17.58 1.69
C LEU A 42 3.04 -17.64 2.76
N ASP A 43 3.15 -18.76 3.48
CA ASP A 43 4.21 -19.01 4.47
C ASP A 43 5.58 -19.28 3.81
N ARG A 44 5.59 -20.05 2.71
CA ARG A 44 6.83 -20.43 1.99
C ARG A 44 7.32 -19.36 1.02
N HIS A 45 6.41 -18.53 0.53
CA HIS A 45 6.62 -17.52 -0.52
C HIS A 45 6.14 -16.15 -0.02
N PRO A 46 6.93 -15.49 0.85
CA PRO A 46 6.55 -14.20 1.45
C PRO A 46 6.36 -13.08 0.41
N GLU A 47 6.94 -13.23 -0.78
CA GLU A 47 6.70 -12.34 -1.93
C GLU A 47 5.22 -12.26 -2.31
N ILE A 48 4.48 -13.37 -2.23
CA ILE A 48 3.05 -13.40 -2.59
C ILE A 48 2.22 -12.58 -1.59
N LEU A 49 2.57 -12.65 -0.30
CA LEU A 49 1.92 -11.81 0.72
C LEU A 49 2.27 -10.33 0.52
N ARG A 50 3.50 -10.02 0.09
CA ARG A 50 3.89 -8.64 -0.22
C ARG A 50 3.09 -8.10 -1.41
N ASP A 51 2.90 -8.90 -2.45
CA ASP A 51 2.15 -8.49 -3.65
C ASP A 51 0.66 -8.28 -3.33
N TYR A 52 0.09 -9.09 -2.43
CA TYR A 52 -1.25 -8.87 -1.88
C TYR A 52 -1.33 -7.52 -1.14
N LYS A 53 -0.37 -7.25 -0.25
CA LYS A 53 -0.33 -5.99 0.49
C LYS A 53 -0.18 -4.79 -0.42
N GLN A 54 0.64 -4.93 -1.46
CA GLN A 54 0.86 -3.90 -2.45
C GLN A 54 -0.42 -3.60 -3.23
N THR A 55 -1.11 -4.64 -3.72
CA THR A 55 -2.39 -4.51 -4.42
C THR A 55 -3.40 -3.76 -3.55
N ASN A 56 -3.49 -4.09 -2.26
CA ASN A 56 -4.38 -3.37 -1.35
C ASN A 56 -4.07 -1.88 -1.28
N VAL A 57 -2.81 -1.52 -1.07
CA VAL A 57 -2.41 -0.12 -0.97
C VAL A 57 -2.68 0.63 -2.28
N GLU A 58 -2.39 0.02 -3.44
CA GLU A 58 -2.64 0.61 -4.76
C GLU A 58 -4.14 0.90 -4.99
N TYR A 59 -5.01 0.04 -4.47
CA TYR A 59 -6.47 0.19 -4.56
C TYR A 59 -7.09 0.93 -3.36
N ASN A 60 -6.26 1.53 -2.49
CA ASN A 60 -6.67 2.24 -1.26
C ASN A 60 -7.45 1.36 -0.26
N LEU A 61 -7.18 0.06 -0.27
CA LEU A 61 -7.69 -0.92 0.69
C LEU A 61 -6.70 -1.06 1.84
N SER A 62 -7.22 -1.23 3.05
CA SER A 62 -6.38 -1.40 4.22
C SER A 62 -5.89 -2.85 4.35
N ASN A 63 -4.60 -3.03 4.65
CA ASN A 63 -4.05 -4.33 5.04
C ASN A 63 -4.33 -4.67 6.51
N ILE A 64 -4.85 -3.73 7.28
CA ILE A 64 -5.20 -3.94 8.68
C ILE A 64 -6.59 -4.52 8.77
N HIS A 65 -6.68 -5.81 9.09
CA HIS A 65 -7.93 -6.55 9.18
C HIS A 65 -8.59 -6.44 10.57
N LEU A 66 -8.14 -5.51 11.41
CA LEU A 66 -8.71 -5.28 12.74
C LEU A 66 -9.76 -4.17 12.66
N ARG A 67 -10.97 -4.43 13.17
CA ARG A 67 -11.98 -3.39 13.42
C ARG A 67 -11.56 -2.53 14.61
N ASP A 68 -12.20 -1.37 14.71
CA ASP A 68 -12.08 -0.57 15.92
C ASP A 68 -12.68 -1.35 17.09
N LEU A 69 -11.99 -1.33 18.23
CA LEU A 69 -12.36 -2.11 19.42
C LEU A 69 -13.49 -1.39 20.19
N ASP A 70 -14.46 -2.17 20.68
CA ASP A 70 -15.52 -1.66 21.55
C ASP A 70 -15.00 -1.46 22.99
N CYS A 71 -15.49 -0.42 23.63
CA CYS A 71 -15.19 -0.03 25.00
C CYS A 71 -16.18 -0.62 26.02
N ALA A 72 -17.27 -1.25 25.57
CA ALA A 72 -18.35 -1.70 26.44
C ALA A 72 -17.87 -2.75 27.46
N GLY A 73 -18.06 -2.47 28.75
CA GLY A 73 -17.75 -3.42 29.84
C GLY A 73 -16.29 -3.47 30.30
N LEU A 74 -15.41 -2.61 29.77
CA LEU A 74 -14.01 -2.53 30.18
C LEU A 74 -13.79 -1.63 31.40
N SER A 75 -12.65 -1.84 32.09
CA SER A 75 -12.18 -0.95 33.15
C SER A 75 -11.82 0.44 32.59
N ASP A 76 -11.81 1.48 33.43
CA ASP A 76 -11.43 2.84 32.97
C ASP A 76 -10.02 2.89 32.35
N GLU A 77 -9.08 2.11 32.90
CA GLU A 77 -7.70 2.00 32.39
C GLU A 77 -7.65 1.31 31.02
N ASP A 78 -8.43 0.23 30.83
CA ASP A 78 -8.47 -0.50 29.56
C ASP A 78 -9.26 0.29 28.49
N ARG A 79 -10.22 1.11 28.90
CA ARG A 79 -10.93 2.03 28.00
C ARG A 79 -9.98 3.06 27.38
N GLU A 80 -9.07 3.61 28.17
CA GLU A 80 -8.06 4.56 27.66
C GLU A 80 -7.10 3.88 26.67
N LYS A 81 -6.70 2.62 26.95
CA LYS A 81 -5.90 1.81 26.02
C LYS A 81 -6.64 1.56 24.72
N VAL A 82 -7.94 1.22 24.77
CA VAL A 82 -8.76 1.00 23.56
C VAL A 82 -8.89 2.27 22.72
N VAL A 83 -9.16 3.43 23.33
CA VAL A 83 -9.20 4.71 22.60
C VAL A 83 -7.86 5.00 21.92
N THR A 84 -6.76 4.74 22.61
CA THR A 84 -5.41 4.87 22.06
C THR A 84 -5.18 3.92 20.88
N ILE A 85 -5.60 2.67 21.00
CA ILE A 85 -5.51 1.68 19.92
C ILE A 85 -6.32 2.14 18.69
N ASN A 86 -7.57 2.55 18.87
CA ASN A 86 -8.42 2.99 17.75
C ASN A 86 -7.83 4.23 17.03
N ASN A 87 -7.29 5.19 17.78
CA ASN A 87 -6.57 6.34 17.20
C ASN A 87 -5.32 5.91 16.44
N ASN A 88 -4.56 4.95 16.98
CA ASN A 88 -3.40 4.40 16.29
C ASN A 88 -3.81 3.64 15.03
N LEU A 89 -4.87 2.84 15.05
CA LEU A 89 -5.39 2.12 13.88
C LEU A 89 -5.78 3.10 12.76
N ALA A 90 -6.50 4.18 13.09
CA ALA A 90 -6.84 5.22 12.11
C ALA A 90 -5.58 5.86 11.50
N THR A 91 -4.57 6.15 12.33
CA THR A 91 -3.29 6.69 11.87
C THR A 91 -2.54 5.69 10.99
N LEU A 92 -2.47 4.42 11.40
CA LEU A 92 -1.82 3.35 10.65
C LEU A 92 -2.46 3.20 9.27
N ARG A 93 -3.79 3.10 9.17
CA ARG A 93 -4.54 3.05 7.89
C ARG A 93 -4.17 4.22 6.97
N SER A 94 -4.02 5.43 7.51
CA SER A 94 -3.63 6.61 6.71
C SER A 94 -2.17 6.58 6.21
N LEU A 95 -1.31 5.84 6.92
CA LEU A 95 0.12 5.73 6.65
C LEU A 95 0.47 4.50 5.80
N GLU A 96 -0.44 3.53 5.62
CA GLU A 96 -0.21 2.32 4.83
C GLU A 96 0.30 2.61 3.41
N LYS A 97 -0.15 3.72 2.81
CA LYS A 97 0.34 4.17 1.49
C LYS A 97 1.84 4.40 1.40
N TYR A 98 2.49 4.69 2.52
CA TYR A 98 3.94 4.91 2.59
C TYR A 98 4.73 3.62 2.83
N THR A 99 4.05 2.49 3.03
CA THR A 99 4.70 1.17 3.11
C THR A 99 5.08 0.61 1.75
N LEU A 100 4.54 1.20 0.66
CA LEU A 100 5.01 0.94 -0.69
C LEU A 100 6.38 1.59 -0.92
N ASP A 101 7.23 0.88 -1.65
CA ASP A 101 8.47 1.47 -2.16
C ASP A 101 8.14 2.69 -3.01
N PHE A 102 8.84 3.81 -2.77
CA PHE A 102 8.64 5.05 -3.52
C PHE A 102 8.76 4.83 -5.04
N GLU A 103 9.60 3.90 -5.47
CA GLU A 103 9.80 3.52 -6.88
C GLU A 103 8.55 2.94 -7.53
N HIS A 104 7.72 2.25 -6.74
CA HIS A 104 6.44 1.68 -7.16
C HIS A 104 5.25 2.58 -6.80
N SER A 105 5.49 3.75 -6.19
CA SER A 105 4.43 4.65 -5.79
C SER A 105 3.79 5.38 -6.98
N SER A 106 2.48 5.60 -6.90
CA SER A 106 1.74 6.45 -7.85
C SER A 106 2.28 7.88 -7.91
N THR A 107 2.97 8.35 -6.86
CA THR A 107 3.62 9.67 -6.85
C THR A 107 4.75 9.76 -7.87
N LEU A 108 5.64 8.76 -7.92
CA LEU A 108 6.75 8.75 -8.88
C LEU A 108 6.24 8.58 -10.32
N VAL A 109 5.26 7.69 -10.52
CA VAL A 109 4.60 7.49 -11.82
C VAL A 109 3.97 8.79 -12.31
N LEU A 110 3.30 9.54 -11.43
CA LEU A 110 2.71 10.84 -11.76
C LEU A 110 3.77 11.86 -12.18
N ILE A 111 4.87 11.97 -11.42
CA ILE A 111 5.98 12.88 -11.75
C ILE A 111 6.51 12.56 -13.15
N PHE A 112 6.80 11.29 -13.44
CA PHE A 112 7.27 10.90 -14.77
C PHE A 112 6.24 11.16 -15.86
N SER A 113 4.97 10.86 -15.61
CA SER A 113 3.89 11.06 -16.60
C SER A 113 3.76 12.53 -17.00
N ILE A 114 3.87 13.45 -16.05
CA ILE A 114 3.85 14.89 -16.31
C ILE A 114 5.07 15.30 -17.14
N GLU A 115 6.28 14.88 -16.77
CA GLU A 115 7.49 15.24 -17.52
C GLU A 115 7.48 14.66 -18.94
N PHE A 116 7.00 13.42 -19.13
CA PHE A 116 6.80 12.84 -20.45
C PHE A 116 5.79 13.64 -21.28
N LEU A 117 4.65 14.01 -20.69
CA LEU A 117 3.63 14.82 -21.37
C LEU A 117 4.21 16.18 -21.82
N VAL A 118 4.98 16.84 -20.96
CA VAL A 118 5.63 18.12 -21.27
C VAL A 118 6.65 17.95 -22.40
N LEU A 119 7.48 16.91 -22.35
CA LEU A 119 8.45 16.61 -23.40
C LEU A 119 7.79 16.36 -24.76
N PHE A 120 6.76 15.50 -24.78
CA PHE A 120 6.00 15.22 -26.01
C PHE A 120 5.32 16.47 -26.54
N SER A 121 4.74 17.28 -25.66
CA SER A 121 4.11 18.55 -26.04
C SER A 121 5.13 19.53 -26.64
N ALA A 122 6.30 19.67 -25.99
CA ALA A 122 7.38 20.52 -26.49
C ALA A 122 7.88 20.06 -27.86
N GLN A 123 8.08 18.75 -28.04
CA GLN A 123 8.46 18.17 -29.33
C GLN A 123 7.42 18.45 -30.41
N TYR A 124 6.15 18.29 -30.08
CA TYR A 124 5.04 18.54 -30.98
C TYR A 124 5.00 20.01 -31.44
N PHE A 125 5.17 20.97 -30.52
CA PHE A 125 5.22 22.39 -30.86
C PHE A 125 6.43 22.75 -31.72
N ILE A 126 7.60 22.16 -31.46
CA ILE A 126 8.80 22.38 -32.30
C ILE A 126 8.52 22.01 -33.75
N ILE A 127 7.89 20.86 -33.97
CA ILE A 127 7.56 20.36 -35.32
C ILE A 127 6.48 21.23 -35.96
N LEU A 128 5.36 21.46 -35.28
CA LEU A 128 4.22 22.18 -35.85
C LEU A 128 4.53 23.64 -36.18
N LEU A 129 5.25 24.32 -35.30
CA LEU A 129 5.55 25.75 -35.44
C LEU A 129 6.89 25.99 -36.14
N ASN A 130 7.56 24.93 -36.62
CA ASN A 130 8.86 24.96 -37.27
C ASN A 130 9.94 25.70 -36.43
N LEU A 131 9.94 25.49 -35.11
CA LEU A 131 10.84 26.16 -34.16
C LEU A 131 12.21 25.47 -34.05
N LYS A 132 12.74 24.95 -35.16
CA LYS A 132 13.96 24.14 -35.18
C LYS A 132 15.18 24.88 -34.64
N GLU A 133 15.27 26.19 -34.86
CA GLU A 133 16.35 27.04 -34.34
C GLU A 133 16.31 27.18 -32.81
N TRP A 134 15.11 27.15 -32.22
CA TRP A 134 14.90 27.28 -30.77
C TRP A 134 14.91 25.94 -30.02
N GLN A 135 15.04 24.83 -30.73
CA GLN A 135 15.00 23.47 -30.19
C GLN A 135 15.95 23.29 -28.99
N TRP A 136 17.17 23.80 -29.08
CA TRP A 136 18.15 23.71 -27.99
C TRP A 136 17.74 24.51 -26.75
N HIS A 137 17.13 25.68 -26.92
CA HIS A 137 16.64 26.48 -25.80
C HIS A 137 15.43 25.81 -25.12
N ILE A 138 14.53 25.23 -25.91
CA ILE A 138 13.35 24.52 -25.40
C ILE A 138 13.76 23.28 -24.62
N TYR A 139 14.66 22.45 -25.17
CA TYR A 139 15.17 21.29 -24.44
C TYR A 139 16.06 21.68 -23.25
N GLY A 140 16.82 22.77 -23.35
CA GLY A 140 17.61 23.28 -22.22
C GLY A 140 16.71 23.71 -21.06
N PHE A 141 15.59 24.37 -21.36
CA PHE A 141 14.57 24.71 -20.35
C PHE A 141 13.89 23.46 -19.79
N PHE A 142 13.56 22.48 -20.64
CA PHE A 142 13.02 21.19 -20.18
C PHE A 142 14.01 20.42 -19.29
N ALA A 143 15.31 20.45 -19.59
CA ALA A 143 16.31 19.84 -18.72
C ALA A 143 16.31 20.46 -17.31
N LEU A 144 16.00 21.77 -17.20
CA LEU A 144 15.82 22.42 -15.91
C LEU A 144 14.57 21.93 -15.17
N SER A 145 13.45 21.65 -15.87
CA SER A 145 12.27 21.05 -15.24
C SER A 145 12.58 19.68 -14.65
N ILE A 146 13.34 18.85 -15.37
CA ILE A 146 13.79 17.54 -14.88
C ILE A 146 14.61 17.69 -13.59
N VAL A 147 15.51 18.68 -13.51
CA VAL A 147 16.29 18.95 -12.29
C VAL A 147 15.36 19.30 -11.12
N VAL A 148 14.36 20.15 -11.33
CA VAL A 148 13.38 20.49 -10.29
C VAL A 148 12.57 19.26 -9.88
N ALA A 149 12.09 18.47 -10.84
CA ALA A 149 11.38 17.22 -10.60
C ALA A 149 12.22 16.22 -9.81
N PHE A 150 13.53 16.13 -10.10
CA PHE A 150 14.47 15.29 -9.36
C PHE A 150 14.58 15.69 -7.88
N PHE A 151 14.73 16.98 -7.59
CA PHE A 151 14.75 17.45 -6.19
C PHE A 151 13.43 17.21 -5.47
N TYR A 152 12.31 17.41 -6.17
CA TYR A 152 11.00 17.10 -5.64
C TYR A 152 10.84 15.60 -5.34
N ALA A 153 11.22 14.73 -6.27
CA ALA A 153 11.22 13.28 -6.09
C ALA A 153 12.10 12.85 -4.92
N LYS A 154 13.30 13.45 -4.76
CA LYS A 154 14.17 13.20 -3.60
C LYS A 154 13.54 13.60 -2.28
N LYS A 155 12.83 14.73 -2.24
CA LYS A 155 12.06 15.16 -1.05
C LYS A 155 10.94 14.16 -0.72
N GLN A 156 10.21 13.71 -1.73
CA GLN A 156 9.14 12.71 -1.56
C GLN A 156 9.71 11.36 -1.10
N GLN A 157 10.80 10.90 -1.69
CA GLN A 157 11.49 9.67 -1.27
C GLN A 157 11.81 9.68 0.23
N LYS A 158 12.30 10.81 0.75
CA LYS A 158 12.56 10.95 2.19
C LYS A 158 11.28 10.92 3.02
N LEU A 159 10.23 11.60 2.58
CA LEU A 159 8.93 11.59 3.25
C LEU A 159 8.34 10.17 3.34
N TYR A 160 8.47 9.36 2.29
CA TYR A 160 8.05 7.96 2.31
C TYR A 160 8.85 7.16 3.34
N ALA A 161 10.18 7.30 3.35
CA ALA A 161 11.04 6.60 4.32
C ALA A 161 10.72 6.99 5.78
N ASP A 162 10.56 8.28 6.05
CA ASP A 162 10.26 8.78 7.40
C ASP A 162 8.87 8.25 7.87
N ASN A 163 7.86 8.25 7.00
CA ASN A 163 6.52 7.74 7.35
C ASN A 163 6.46 6.22 7.45
N ALA A 164 7.25 5.48 6.68
CA ALA A 164 7.36 4.02 6.80
C ALA A 164 7.95 3.64 8.17
N ASP A 165 8.99 4.33 8.63
CA ASP A 165 9.57 4.12 9.97
C ASP A 165 8.58 4.48 11.10
N ILE A 166 7.80 5.55 10.93
CA ILE A 166 6.70 5.89 11.85
C ILE A 166 5.64 4.78 11.86
N PHE A 167 5.26 4.27 10.69
CA PHE A 167 4.29 3.19 10.56
C PHE A 167 4.77 1.94 11.30
N GLU A 168 6.01 1.49 11.09
CA GLU A 168 6.56 0.30 11.76
C GLU A 168 6.55 0.45 13.28
N LYS A 169 7.05 1.58 13.81
CA LYS A 169 7.07 1.85 15.25
C LYS A 169 5.67 1.90 15.85
N LEU A 170 4.74 2.57 15.17
CA LEU A 170 3.36 2.69 15.64
C LEU A 170 2.64 1.34 15.56
N TYR A 171 2.93 0.54 14.55
CA TYR A 171 2.36 -0.80 14.36
C TYR A 171 2.80 -1.73 15.50
N ASP A 172 4.09 -1.76 15.81
CA ASP A 172 4.63 -2.58 16.90
C ASP A 172 4.10 -2.14 18.26
N LYS A 173 4.06 -0.82 18.52
CA LYS A 173 3.47 -0.28 19.75
C LYS A 173 1.99 -0.65 19.88
N THR A 174 1.23 -0.53 18.80
CA THR A 174 -0.21 -0.85 18.81
C THR A 174 -0.44 -2.35 18.97
N LYS A 175 0.42 -3.19 18.38
CA LYS A 175 0.39 -4.64 18.59
C LYS A 175 0.63 -5.01 20.05
N GLN A 176 1.63 -4.41 20.69
CA GLN A 176 1.91 -4.61 22.13
C GLN A 176 0.73 -4.16 23.01
N LEU A 177 0.09 -3.03 22.69
CA LEU A 177 -1.08 -2.54 23.41
C LEU A 177 -2.26 -3.52 23.28
N ILE A 178 -2.55 -4.00 22.07
CA ILE A 178 -3.57 -5.02 21.84
C ILE A 178 -3.23 -6.31 22.59
N ASP A 179 -1.96 -6.70 22.62
CA ASP A 179 -1.54 -7.91 23.30
C ASP A 179 -1.68 -7.85 24.83
N SER A 180 -1.68 -6.65 25.40
CA SER A 180 -1.89 -6.41 26.83
C SER A 180 -3.36 -6.40 27.28
N LEU A 181 -4.31 -6.38 26.34
CA LEU A 181 -5.74 -6.37 26.66
C LEU A 181 -6.24 -7.79 27.00
N PRO A 182 -7.04 -7.97 28.07
CA PRO A 182 -7.61 -9.27 28.47
C PRO A 182 -8.87 -9.63 27.68
N VAL A 183 -8.92 -9.32 26.38
CA VAL A 183 -10.11 -9.52 25.51
C VAL A 183 -9.80 -10.56 24.44
N ASP A 184 -10.81 -11.32 24.01
CA ASP A 184 -10.68 -12.24 22.88
C ASP A 184 -10.43 -11.46 21.59
N LYS A 185 -9.20 -11.55 21.09
CA LYS A 185 -8.73 -10.81 19.92
C LYS A 185 -9.39 -11.28 18.63
N THR A 186 -9.93 -12.50 18.60
CA THR A 186 -10.50 -13.11 17.40
C THR A 186 -11.84 -12.49 17.00
N GLU A 187 -12.58 -11.91 17.94
CA GLU A 187 -13.87 -11.24 17.69
C GLU A 187 -13.72 -9.92 16.91
N PHE A 188 -12.53 -9.30 16.95
CA PHE A 188 -12.28 -8.00 16.32
C PHE A 188 -11.69 -8.10 14.91
N PHE A 189 -11.37 -9.31 14.45
CA PHE A 189 -10.92 -9.51 13.07
C PHE A 189 -12.10 -9.43 12.11
N ILE A 190 -11.93 -8.60 11.09
CA ILE A 190 -12.82 -8.53 9.94
C ILE A 190 -12.64 -9.84 9.16
N ASN A 191 -13.66 -10.70 9.16
CA ASN A 191 -13.64 -11.96 8.43
C ASN A 191 -14.07 -11.80 6.97
N GLU A 192 -14.92 -10.81 6.67
CA GLU A 192 -15.42 -10.51 5.32
C GLU A 192 -15.22 -9.03 5.01
N CYS A 193 -14.64 -8.72 3.85
CA CYS A 193 -14.47 -7.35 3.39
C CYS A 193 -15.81 -6.84 2.83
N GLU A 194 -16.51 -5.98 3.59
CA GLU A 194 -17.76 -5.35 3.16
C GLU A 194 -17.57 -4.41 1.95
N GLU A 195 -16.33 -4.00 1.63
CA GLU A 195 -15.99 -3.10 0.52
C GLU A 195 -15.82 -3.81 -0.84
N HIS A 196 -15.99 -5.13 -0.92
CA HIS A 196 -15.78 -5.93 -2.14
C HIS A 196 -17.06 -6.49 -2.79
N ILE A 197 -18.23 -5.90 -2.49
CA ILE A 197 -19.51 -6.20 -3.18
C ILE A 197 -19.84 -5.10 -4.19
#